data_AF-A0A6P8XJ93-F1
#
_entry.id   AF-A0A6P8XJ93-F1
#
_cell.length_a   1.000
_cell.length_b   1.000
_cell.length_c   1.000
_cell.angle_alpha   90.00
_cell.angle_beta   90.00
_cell.angle_gamma   90.00
#
_symmetry.space_group_name_H-M   'P 1'
#
loop_
_entity.id
_entity.type
_entity.pdbx_description
1 polymer ?
#
loop_
_entity_poly.entity_id
_entity_poly.type
_entity_poly.pdbx_seq_one_letter_code
_entity_poly.pdbx_strand_id
1 'polypeptide(L)'
;MRNFTALLLIGAALLSLAQATDVKPCPKSKSRALTAEEVTISNCPKNKCILKRNSEASITMKLRPERDFTELNSDIQGIILDVPLPFPGYYGTSACPHIYDAAGEKKVGCPLKAGETYTYKNSFKILPVYPTVSLEIHWGLGDKQGDAACFQIPAKIKA
;
A
#
# COMPACT_ATOMS: atom_id res chain seq x y z
N MET A 1 -11.80 -45.85 -45.54
CA MET A 1 -10.96 -46.02 -44.34
C MET A 1 -9.66 -45.22 -44.51
N ARG A 2 -9.61 -43.99 -43.98
CA ARG A 2 -8.41 -43.39 -43.37
C ARG A 2 -8.77 -42.02 -42.82
N ASN A 3 -8.30 -41.79 -41.60
CA ASN A 3 -8.93 -40.95 -40.60
C ASN A 3 -8.29 -39.55 -40.61
N PHE A 4 -9.11 -38.51 -40.54
CA PHE A 4 -8.66 -37.15 -40.29
C PHE A 4 -8.44 -36.97 -38.78
N THR A 5 -7.20 -37.04 -38.32
CA THR A 5 -6.82 -36.68 -36.94
C THR A 5 -6.76 -35.17 -36.81
N ALA A 6 -7.81 -34.56 -36.27
CA ALA A 6 -7.79 -33.18 -35.80
C ALA A 6 -7.04 -33.12 -34.47
N LEU A 7 -5.89 -32.46 -34.44
CA LEU A 7 -5.18 -32.11 -33.20
C LEU A 7 -5.88 -30.93 -32.55
N LEU A 8 -6.59 -31.18 -31.45
CA LEU A 8 -7.19 -30.16 -30.60
C LEU A 8 -6.13 -29.71 -29.57
N LEU A 9 -5.49 -28.56 -29.82
CA LEU A 9 -4.61 -27.89 -28.86
C LEU A 9 -5.48 -27.27 -27.75
N ILE A 10 -5.62 -27.98 -26.63
CA ILE A 10 -6.23 -27.46 -25.41
C ILE A 10 -5.19 -26.57 -24.72
N GLY A 11 -5.26 -25.26 -24.96
CA GLY A 11 -4.50 -24.26 -24.22
C GLY A 11 -5.04 -24.14 -22.79
N ALA A 12 -4.33 -24.72 -21.83
CA ALA A 12 -4.62 -24.52 -20.41
C ALA A 12 -4.24 -23.08 -20.02
N ALA A 13 -5.23 -22.19 -20.02
CA ALA A 13 -5.08 -20.86 -19.44
C ALA A 13 -4.86 -21.01 -17.94
N LEU A 14 -3.61 -20.83 -17.49
CA LEU A 14 -3.26 -20.66 -16.09
C LEU A 14 -3.93 -19.38 -15.58
N LEU A 15 -5.15 -19.51 -15.07
CA LEU A 15 -5.82 -18.47 -14.29
C LEU A 15 -5.02 -18.31 -12.99
N SER A 16 -4.11 -17.34 -12.98
CA SER A 16 -3.45 -16.90 -11.76
C SER A 16 -4.51 -16.32 -10.83
N LEU A 17 -4.91 -17.10 -9.82
CA LEU A 17 -5.75 -16.64 -8.73
C LEU A 17 -4.98 -15.57 -7.95
N ALA A 18 -5.20 -14.32 -8.33
CA ALA A 18 -4.73 -13.20 -7.57
C ALA A 18 -5.55 -13.15 -6.25
N GLN A 19 -5.08 -13.81 -5.19
CA GLN A 19 -5.72 -13.68 -3.86
C GLN A 19 -5.64 -12.22 -3.35
N ALA A 20 -6.48 -11.73 -2.45
CA ALA A 20 -6.46 -10.32 -2.05
C ALA A 20 -5.64 -10.11 -0.77
N THR A 21 -4.82 -9.05 -0.70
CA THR A 21 -4.14 -8.61 0.52
C THR A 21 -5.16 -8.16 1.56
N ASP A 22 -5.06 -8.60 2.82
CA ASP A 22 -5.97 -8.17 3.90
C ASP A 22 -5.70 -6.69 4.30
N VAL A 23 -6.26 -5.78 3.50
CA VAL A 23 -6.22 -4.32 3.69
C VAL A 23 -7.43 -3.92 4.50
N LYS A 24 -7.20 -3.46 5.73
CA LYS A 24 -8.26 -3.06 6.67
C LYS A 24 -8.41 -1.54 6.69
N PRO A 25 -9.64 -1.01 6.83
CA PRO A 25 -9.84 0.41 7.05
C PRO A 25 -9.29 0.82 8.42
N CYS A 26 -8.76 2.03 8.52
CA CYS A 26 -8.29 2.58 9.79
C CYS A 26 -9.49 2.93 10.72
N PRO A 27 -9.48 2.55 12.01
CA PRO A 27 -10.63 2.67 12.91
C PRO A 27 -11.23 4.08 13.07
N LYS A 28 -10.43 5.14 12.88
CA LYS A 28 -10.85 6.54 13.07
C LYS A 28 -10.85 7.35 11.77
N SER A 29 -10.46 6.75 10.66
CA SER A 29 -10.41 7.45 9.38
C SER A 29 -11.81 7.56 8.78
N LYS A 30 -12.11 8.73 8.22
CA LYS A 30 -13.32 8.94 7.40
C LYS A 30 -13.04 8.84 5.91
N SER A 31 -11.79 8.59 5.53
CA SER A 31 -11.42 8.40 4.13
C SER A 31 -12.09 7.15 3.55
N ARG A 32 -12.29 7.14 2.23
CA ARG A 32 -12.79 5.97 1.51
C ARG A 32 -11.92 4.76 1.82
N ALA A 33 -12.55 3.64 2.19
CA ALA A 33 -11.85 2.38 2.40
C ALA A 33 -11.15 1.93 1.10
N LEU A 34 -9.88 1.55 1.25
CA LEU A 34 -9.06 1.01 0.17
C LEU A 34 -9.28 -0.48 0.03
N THR A 35 -9.28 -0.96 -1.21
CA THR A 35 -9.31 -2.40 -1.49
C THR A 35 -7.89 -2.98 -1.57
N ALA A 36 -7.82 -4.31 -1.56
CA ALA A 36 -6.56 -5.03 -1.70
C ALA A 36 -5.81 -4.75 -3.00
N GLU A 37 -6.54 -4.43 -4.08
CA GLU A 37 -5.99 -4.14 -5.40
C GLU A 37 -5.43 -2.72 -5.48
N GLU A 38 -5.86 -1.84 -4.57
CA GLU A 38 -5.46 -0.44 -4.53
C GLU A 38 -4.17 -0.21 -3.74
N VAL A 39 -3.69 -1.22 -3.00
CA VAL A 39 -2.47 -1.17 -2.20
C VAL A 39 -1.55 -2.31 -2.59
N THR A 40 -0.34 -1.97 -3.04
CA THR A 40 0.72 -2.93 -3.33
C THR A 40 1.95 -2.59 -2.50
N ILE A 41 2.45 -3.57 -1.74
CA ILE A 41 3.74 -3.47 -1.05
C ILE A 41 4.65 -4.57 -1.60
N SER A 42 5.88 -4.23 -1.97
CA SER A 42 6.85 -5.22 -2.45
C SER A 42 7.11 -6.28 -1.38
N ASN A 43 7.29 -7.54 -1.77
CA ASN A 43 7.57 -8.66 -0.86
C ASN A 43 6.46 -8.92 0.18
N CYS A 44 5.24 -8.45 -0.12
CA CYS A 44 4.09 -8.55 0.76
C CYS A 44 3.03 -9.47 0.13
N PRO A 45 3.12 -10.80 0.29
CA PRO A 45 2.07 -11.71 -0.15
C PRO A 45 0.80 -11.52 0.68
N LYS A 46 -0.32 -11.87 0.07
CA LYS A 46 -1.70 -11.46 0.41
C LYS A 46 -2.17 -11.73 1.85
N ASN A 47 -1.54 -12.67 2.54
CA ASN A 47 -1.97 -13.15 3.85
C ASN A 47 -1.12 -12.60 5.01
N LYS A 48 0.12 -12.15 4.76
CA LYS A 48 0.98 -11.53 5.79
C LYS A 48 2.18 -10.85 5.16
N CYS A 49 2.35 -9.56 5.40
CA CYS A 49 3.51 -8.82 4.91
C CYS A 49 4.79 -9.29 5.60
N ILE A 50 5.80 -9.76 4.86
CA ILE A 50 7.09 -10.16 5.45
C ILE A 50 8.14 -9.12 5.08
N LEU A 51 8.53 -8.32 6.08
CA LEU A 51 9.54 -7.28 5.94
C LEU A 51 10.88 -7.81 6.45
N LYS A 52 11.83 -8.03 5.54
CA LYS A 52 13.17 -8.50 5.92
C LYS A 52 14.01 -7.33 6.41
N ARG A 53 14.79 -7.51 7.47
CA ARG A 53 15.79 -6.51 7.89
C ARG A 53 16.85 -6.30 6.81
N ASN A 54 17.50 -5.15 6.89
CA ASN A 54 18.53 -4.75 5.95
C ASN A 54 18.06 -4.82 4.49
N SER A 55 16.79 -4.48 4.28
CA SER A 55 16.16 -4.47 2.96
C SER A 55 15.39 -3.19 2.73
N GLU A 56 15.08 -2.93 1.47
CA GLU A 56 14.18 -1.86 1.04
C GLU A 56 12.90 -2.48 0.49
N ALA A 57 11.76 -1.90 0.88
CA ALA A 57 10.45 -2.22 0.35
C ALA A 57 9.87 -0.98 -0.33
N SER A 58 9.01 -1.19 -1.33
CA SER A 58 8.24 -0.13 -1.98
C SER A 58 6.76 -0.32 -1.75
N ILE A 59 6.03 0.79 -1.74
CA ILE A 59 4.57 0.85 -1.69
C ILE A 59 4.05 1.62 -2.90
N THR A 60 2.95 1.14 -3.45
CA THR A 60 2.08 1.88 -4.36
C THR A 60 0.67 1.85 -3.82
N MET A 61 0.01 3.01 -3.77
CA MET A 61 -1.35 3.13 -3.28
C MET A 61 -2.16 4.08 -4.17
N LYS A 62 -3.42 3.72 -4.47
CA LYS A 62 -4.36 4.64 -5.13
C LYS A 62 -5.03 5.55 -4.11
N LEU A 63 -5.19 6.82 -4.46
CA LEU A 63 -5.86 7.83 -3.65
C LEU A 63 -6.97 8.47 -4.48
N ARG A 64 -8.11 8.70 -3.84
CA ARG A 64 -9.20 9.50 -4.41
C ARG A 64 -9.85 10.27 -3.26
N PRO A 65 -9.29 11.43 -2.86
CA PRO A 65 -9.75 12.14 -1.68
C PRO A 65 -11.16 12.71 -1.90
N GLU A 66 -11.94 12.82 -0.84
CA GLU A 66 -13.30 13.36 -0.87
C GLU A 66 -13.36 14.89 -0.66
N ARG A 67 -12.20 15.50 -0.39
CA ARG A 67 -12.00 16.94 -0.27
C ARG A 67 -10.64 17.35 -0.86
N ASP A 68 -10.41 18.65 -0.98
CA ASP A 68 -9.12 19.18 -1.39
C ASP A 68 -8.07 19.05 -0.27
N PHE A 69 -6.82 18.80 -0.66
CA PHE A 69 -5.65 18.76 0.21
C PHE A 69 -4.55 19.65 -0.36
N THR A 70 -4.21 20.73 0.33
CA THR A 70 -3.08 21.60 -0.04
C THR A 70 -1.74 21.05 0.42
N GLU A 71 -1.77 20.34 1.55
CA GLU A 71 -0.67 19.60 2.11
C GLU A 71 -1.09 18.15 2.34
N LEU A 72 -0.12 17.25 2.33
CA LEU A 72 -0.33 15.85 2.62
C LEU A 72 0.86 15.37 3.43
N ASN A 73 0.62 14.94 4.65
CA ASN A 73 1.60 14.44 5.59
C ASN A 73 1.33 12.96 5.87
N SER A 74 2.40 12.22 6.14
CA SER A 74 2.34 10.81 6.49
C SER A 74 2.05 10.61 7.97
N ASP A 75 1.10 9.72 8.24
CA ASP A 75 0.89 9.12 9.55
C ASP A 75 1.21 7.62 9.44
N ILE A 76 2.51 7.27 9.47
CA ILE A 76 2.98 5.90 9.27
C ILE A 76 3.49 5.35 10.60
N GLN A 77 2.90 4.26 11.06
CA GLN A 77 3.16 3.69 12.37
C GLN A 77 3.19 2.16 12.31
N GLY A 78 3.97 1.55 13.19
CA GLY A 78 3.88 0.13 13.51
C GLY A 78 3.14 -0.06 14.84
N ILE A 79 2.06 -0.82 14.84
CA ILE A 79 1.28 -1.13 16.05
C ILE A 79 1.73 -2.50 16.55
N ILE A 80 2.31 -2.53 17.75
CA ILE A 80 2.79 -3.74 18.41
C ILE A 80 2.04 -3.87 19.73
N LEU A 81 1.26 -4.95 19.91
CA LEU A 81 0.44 -5.17 21.11
C LEU A 81 -0.42 -3.93 21.44
N ASP A 82 -1.13 -3.42 20.43
CA ASP A 82 -1.96 -2.21 20.49
C ASP A 82 -1.24 -0.89 20.83
N VAL A 83 0.10 -0.91 20.92
CA VAL A 83 0.91 0.29 21.10
C VAL A 83 1.37 0.82 19.75
N PRO A 84 0.91 2.01 19.32
CA PRO A 84 1.39 2.67 18.11
C PRO A 84 2.81 3.20 18.29
N LEU A 85 3.71 2.85 17.36
CA LEU A 85 5.07 3.38 17.29
C LEU A 85 5.30 4.10 15.96
N PRO A 86 5.66 5.40 15.95
CA PRO A 86 5.98 6.15 14.74
C PRO A 86 7.09 5.48 13.92
N PHE A 87 6.92 5.43 12.60
CA PHE A 87 7.95 4.87 11.72
C PHE A 87 9.10 5.89 11.52
N PRO A 88 10.34 5.60 11.98
CA PRO A 88 11.41 6.59 11.98
C PRO A 88 11.76 7.10 10.58
N GLY A 89 11.78 8.42 10.40
CA GLY A 89 12.08 9.10 9.13
C GLY A 89 10.91 9.17 8.14
N TYR A 90 9.81 8.48 8.41
CA TYR A 90 8.62 8.46 7.55
C TYR A 90 7.38 9.04 8.23
N TYR A 91 7.30 9.04 9.55
CA TYR A 91 6.20 9.66 10.27
C TYR A 91 6.29 11.20 10.24
N GLY A 92 5.17 11.87 9.99
CA GLY A 92 5.05 13.33 10.03
C GLY A 92 5.78 14.05 8.90
N THR A 93 6.16 13.36 7.82
CA THR A 93 6.87 13.95 6.68
C THR A 93 5.92 14.23 5.53
N SER A 94 6.31 15.12 4.62
CA SER A 94 5.45 15.44 3.47
C SER A 94 5.37 14.26 2.50
N ALA A 95 4.15 13.86 2.17
CA ALA A 95 3.84 12.87 1.16
C ALA A 95 3.66 13.47 -0.24
N CYS A 96 3.53 14.80 -0.37
CA CYS A 96 3.39 15.48 -1.67
C CYS A 96 4.50 15.12 -2.66
N PRO A 97 5.80 15.01 -2.28
CA PRO A 97 6.85 14.57 -3.20
C PRO A 97 6.69 13.13 -3.70
N HIS A 98 5.71 12.38 -3.23
CA HIS A 98 5.48 10.98 -3.57
C HIS A 98 4.16 10.78 -4.32
N ILE A 99 3.51 11.86 -4.76
CA ILE A 99 2.25 11.81 -5.52
C ILE A 99 2.49 11.92 -7.02
N TYR A 100 1.88 10.99 -7.73
CA TYR A 100 1.84 10.85 -9.17
C TYR A 100 0.40 10.96 -9.68
N ASP A 101 0.26 11.18 -10.98
CA ASP A 101 -1.03 11.11 -11.67
C ASP A 101 -1.74 9.74 -11.50
N ALA A 102 -2.95 9.64 -12.03
CA ALA A 102 -3.76 8.42 -11.95
C ALA A 102 -3.06 7.18 -12.56
N ALA A 103 -2.22 7.37 -13.59
CA ALA A 103 -1.45 6.30 -14.22
C ALA A 103 -0.19 5.93 -13.41
N GLY A 104 0.29 6.84 -12.56
CA GLY A 104 1.51 6.72 -11.81
C GLY A 104 2.77 7.06 -12.61
N GLU A 105 2.64 7.81 -13.71
CA GLU A 105 3.73 8.07 -14.66
C GLU A 105 4.44 9.39 -14.36
N LYS A 106 3.67 10.46 -14.15
CA LYS A 106 4.21 11.79 -13.85
C LYS A 106 4.01 12.15 -12.39
N LYS A 107 5.05 12.66 -11.75
CA LYS A 107 4.98 13.27 -10.42
C LYS A 107 4.20 14.59 -10.51
N VAL A 108 3.11 14.71 -9.77
CA VAL A 108 2.22 15.88 -9.79
C VAL A 108 2.23 16.66 -8.48
N GLY A 109 2.56 16.00 -7.37
CA GLY A 109 2.61 16.66 -6.07
C GLY A 109 1.24 17.04 -5.52
N CYS A 110 1.25 18.00 -4.61
CA CYS A 110 0.06 18.68 -4.09
C CYS A 110 -0.12 20.03 -4.82
N PRO A 111 -1.34 20.61 -4.87
CA PRO A 111 -2.56 20.18 -4.17
C PRO A 111 -3.24 18.96 -4.81
N LEU A 112 -3.96 18.19 -3.99
CA LEU A 112 -4.89 17.14 -4.47
C LEU A 112 -6.31 17.68 -4.48
N LYS A 113 -7.07 17.32 -5.50
CA LYS A 113 -8.46 17.74 -5.70
C LYS A 113 -9.45 16.66 -5.34
N ALA A 114 -10.57 17.08 -4.74
CA ALA A 114 -11.67 16.19 -4.41
C ALA A 114 -12.16 15.43 -5.65
N GLY A 115 -12.32 14.11 -5.52
CA GLY A 115 -12.82 13.23 -6.58
C GLY A 115 -11.83 12.91 -7.69
N GLU A 116 -10.62 13.49 -7.70
CA GLU A 116 -9.56 13.10 -8.63
C GLU A 116 -8.79 11.87 -8.12
N THR A 117 -8.31 11.05 -9.03
CA THR A 117 -7.53 9.85 -8.68
C THR A 117 -6.04 10.12 -8.85
N TYR A 118 -5.26 9.75 -7.84
CA TYR A 118 -3.80 9.86 -7.82
C TYR A 118 -3.15 8.53 -7.45
N THR A 119 -1.84 8.44 -7.69
CA THR A 119 -1.03 7.30 -7.25
C THR A 119 0.06 7.79 -6.30
N TYR A 120 0.08 7.28 -5.07
CA TYR A 120 1.19 7.44 -4.15
C TYR A 120 2.22 6.35 -4.37
N LYS A 121 3.50 6.71 -4.47
CA LYS A 121 4.63 5.78 -4.58
C LYS A 121 5.74 6.19 -3.63
N ASN A 122 6.16 5.28 -2.77
CA ASN A 122 7.29 5.52 -1.88
C ASN A 122 8.11 4.25 -1.63
N SER A 123 9.34 4.43 -1.18
CA SER A 123 10.25 3.35 -0.79
C SER A 123 10.71 3.56 0.64
N PHE A 124 10.82 2.47 1.40
CA PHE A 124 11.20 2.51 2.80
C PHE A 124 12.14 1.40 3.21
N LYS A 125 13.07 1.74 4.12
CA LYS A 125 14.10 0.83 4.61
C LYS A 125 13.66 0.15 5.91
N ILE A 126 13.93 -1.14 6.00
CA ILE A 126 13.79 -1.93 7.22
C ILE A 126 15.18 -2.07 7.84
N LEU A 127 15.45 -1.26 8.87
CA LEU A 127 16.78 -1.14 9.43
C LEU A 127 17.19 -2.41 10.20
N PRO A 128 18.49 -2.76 10.23
CA PRO A 128 18.99 -3.92 10.98
C PRO A 128 18.63 -3.90 12.47
N VAL A 129 18.50 -2.71 13.07
CA VAL A 129 18.16 -2.51 14.49
C VAL A 129 16.70 -2.84 14.82
N TYR A 130 15.81 -2.93 13.84
CA TYR A 130 14.38 -3.18 14.10
C TYR A 130 14.15 -4.58 14.68
N PRO A 131 13.29 -4.77 15.69
CA PRO A 131 13.07 -6.08 16.31
C PRO A 131 12.38 -7.08 15.36
N THR A 132 12.54 -8.37 15.62
CA THR A 132 11.78 -9.42 14.93
C THR A 132 10.45 -9.54 15.64
N VAL A 133 9.40 -9.03 15.02
CA VAL A 133 8.10 -8.85 15.68
C VAL A 133 6.97 -8.94 14.67
N SER A 134 5.80 -9.44 15.09
CA SER A 134 4.57 -9.26 14.31
C SER A 134 3.92 -7.96 14.75
N LEU A 135 3.46 -7.18 13.78
CA LEU A 135 2.89 -5.86 13.99
C LEU A 135 1.76 -5.65 12.99
N GLU A 136 0.93 -4.65 13.24
CA GLU A 136 0.06 -4.09 12.22
C GLU A 136 0.70 -2.80 11.70
N ILE A 137 0.84 -2.68 10.38
CA ILE A 137 1.29 -1.44 9.76
C ILE A 137 0.07 -0.56 9.61
N HIS A 138 0.11 0.64 10.18
CA HIS A 138 -0.83 1.72 9.92
C HIS A 138 -0.19 2.68 8.91
N TRP A 139 -0.88 2.93 7.80
CA TRP A 139 -0.43 3.83 6.76
C TRP A 139 -1.51 4.86 6.44
N GLY A 140 -1.42 6.03 7.08
CA GLY A 140 -2.27 7.18 6.83
C GLY A 140 -1.55 8.24 6.01
N LEU A 141 -2.28 8.89 5.11
CA LEU A 141 -1.85 10.11 4.42
C LEU A 141 -2.96 11.15 4.55
N GLY A 142 -2.65 12.31 5.14
CA GLY A 142 -3.66 13.31 5.46
C GLY A 142 -3.09 14.65 5.90
N ASP A 143 -3.97 15.48 6.43
CA ASP A 143 -3.60 16.72 7.12
C ASP A 143 -4.33 16.77 8.48
N LYS A 144 -4.26 17.91 9.17
CA LYS A 144 -4.88 18.09 10.50
C LYS A 144 -6.40 17.89 10.54
N GLN A 145 -7.08 17.98 9.41
CA GLN A 145 -8.53 17.85 9.27
C GLN A 145 -8.95 16.40 8.97
N GLY A 146 -8.01 15.52 8.62
CA GLY A 146 -8.25 14.09 8.41
C GLY A 146 -7.51 13.51 7.21
N ASP A 147 -7.74 12.24 6.94
CA ASP A 147 -7.00 11.48 5.92
C ASP A 147 -7.57 11.64 4.52
N ALA A 148 -6.67 11.69 3.53
CA ALA A 148 -6.98 11.46 2.12
C ALA A 148 -7.11 9.96 1.82
N ALA A 149 -6.32 9.14 2.52
CA ALA A 149 -6.33 7.69 2.45
C ALA A 149 -5.72 7.10 3.72
N CYS A 150 -6.27 5.99 4.23
CA CYS A 150 -5.70 5.27 5.34
C CYS A 150 -6.00 3.78 5.26
N PHE A 151 -5.01 2.93 5.55
CA PHE A 151 -5.22 1.50 5.72
C PHE A 151 -4.33 0.88 6.79
N GLN A 152 -4.71 -0.32 7.21
CA GLN A 152 -3.95 -1.20 8.09
C GLN A 152 -3.71 -2.56 7.44
N ILE A 153 -2.53 -3.13 7.65
CA ILE A 153 -2.17 -4.46 7.14
C ILE A 153 -1.32 -5.23 8.16
N PRO A 154 -1.59 -6.54 8.40
CA PRO A 154 -0.74 -7.36 9.24
C PRO A 154 0.63 -7.61 8.59
N ALA A 155 1.68 -7.42 9.38
CA ALA A 155 3.07 -7.60 8.96
C ALA A 155 3.90 -8.38 9.98
N LYS A 156 5.08 -8.80 9.56
CA LYS A 156 6.12 -9.34 10.42
C LYS A 156 7.48 -8.90 9.92
N ILE A 157 8.25 -8.29 10.82
CA ILE A 157 9.67 -8.03 10.60
C ILE A 157 10.43 -9.32 10.93
N LYS A 158 11.33 -9.72 10.03
CA LYS A 158 12.22 -10.89 10.20
C LYS A 158 13.67 -10.50 9.90
N ALA A 159 14.61 -11.31 10.40
CA ALA A 159 16.00 -11.27 9.99
C ALA A 159 16.16 -11.44 8.47
#